data_AF-A0A9P6VPN4-F1
#
_entry.id   AF-A0A9P6VPN4-F1
#
_cell.length_a   1.000
_cell.length_b   1.000
_cell.length_c   1.000
_cell.angle_alpha   90.00
_cell.angle_beta   90.00
_cell.angle_gamma   90.00
#
_symmetry.space_group_name_H-M   'P 1'
#
loop_
_entity.id
_entity.type
_entity.pdbx_description
1 polymer ?
#
loop_
_entity_poly.entity_id
_entity_poly.type
_entity_poly.pdbx_seq_one_letter_code
_entity_poly.pdbx_strand_id
1 'polypeptide(L)'
;MIRAITNVTHTITGSSPSKQNTANMSASSITLSEFRDALSRYPALIKSISKTPTEGKATLEELDRFRYIDAPSRFSKKVVGKKEMYLADVQKLTDWKLAHGKFRPTLPKLVAKNSDEAIKEATGDAFSHYAGNSTDISGTLKKISEPLKGVGPATASLILAVHDPEHVIFFSDEAYRWLCADGGKSSIKYSIKEFDELHDKAKAIMAKLKVSPIDVEKVAFVIIKENEPVHVPKPKPVPSGRPRGRPPLPEDQKKPVKPSVPGRKRGRPPGTATKEAAPKTPNGTAKRGRPAAAKVEETEATPKSGNKRKADDTPATGRTKKAKA
;
A
#
# COMPACT_ATOMS: atom_id res chain seq x y z
N MET A 1 -8.33 -62.20 -51.86
CA MET A 1 -9.01 -61.81 -50.61
C MET A 1 -8.49 -60.44 -50.19
N ILE A 2 -9.35 -59.44 -50.09
CA ILE A 2 -8.99 -58.11 -49.57
C ILE A 2 -9.56 -58.01 -48.15
N ARG A 3 -8.72 -57.70 -47.16
CA ARG A 3 -9.18 -57.50 -45.77
C ARG A 3 -9.71 -56.08 -45.62
N ALA A 4 -10.99 -55.94 -45.23
CA ALA A 4 -11.61 -54.65 -45.00
C ALA A 4 -11.02 -53.97 -43.75
N ILE A 5 -10.86 -52.64 -43.83
CA ILE A 5 -10.46 -51.80 -42.70
C ILE A 5 -11.74 -51.29 -42.03
N THR A 6 -11.99 -51.71 -40.79
CA THR A 6 -13.17 -51.29 -40.02
C THR A 6 -12.90 -49.94 -39.35
N ASN A 7 -13.37 -48.86 -39.96
CA ASN A 7 -13.30 -47.52 -39.37
C ASN A 7 -14.26 -47.40 -38.18
N VAL A 8 -13.73 -47.44 -36.95
CA VAL A 8 -14.51 -47.18 -35.73
C VAL A 8 -14.63 -45.67 -35.52
N THR A 9 -15.76 -45.09 -35.93
CA THR A 9 -16.08 -43.67 -35.70
C THR A 9 -16.51 -43.43 -34.26
N HIS A 10 -15.56 -43.13 -33.37
CA HIS A 10 -15.88 -42.66 -32.03
C HIS A 10 -16.50 -41.26 -32.08
N THR A 11 -17.82 -41.18 -31.87
CA THR A 11 -18.56 -39.93 -31.72
C THR A 11 -18.16 -39.24 -30.42
N ILE A 12 -17.29 -38.23 -30.51
CA ILE A 12 -16.97 -37.37 -29.37
C ILE A 12 -18.18 -36.46 -29.10
N THR A 13 -19.05 -36.89 -28.20
CA THR A 13 -20.15 -36.05 -27.69
C THR A 13 -19.57 -34.87 -26.93
N GLY A 14 -19.80 -33.66 -27.43
CA GLY A 14 -19.25 -32.43 -26.86
C GLY A 14 -19.77 -32.16 -25.44
N SER A 15 -18.92 -32.41 -24.44
CA SER A 15 -19.18 -31.96 -23.07
C SER A 15 -19.11 -30.44 -23.02
N SER A 16 -20.27 -29.78 -23.08
CA SER A 16 -20.38 -28.33 -22.95
C SER A 16 -19.74 -27.88 -21.63
N PRO A 17 -18.86 -26.86 -21.61
CA PRO A 17 -18.24 -26.39 -20.38
C PRO A 17 -19.32 -25.81 -19.47
N SER A 18 -19.61 -26.52 -18.38
CA SER A 18 -20.58 -26.08 -17.38
C SER A 18 -20.12 -24.75 -16.80
N LYS A 19 -20.89 -23.68 -17.02
CA LYS A 19 -20.77 -22.44 -16.26
C LYS A 19 -21.14 -22.72 -14.80
N GLN A 20 -20.18 -23.19 -14.00
CA GLN A 20 -20.39 -23.28 -12.57
C GLN A 20 -20.65 -21.89 -12.03
N ASN A 21 -21.71 -21.77 -11.24
CA ASN A 21 -22.19 -20.49 -10.74
C ASN A 21 -21.19 -19.97 -9.70
N THR A 22 -20.45 -18.90 -9.99
CA THR A 22 -19.34 -18.36 -9.18
C THR A 22 -19.84 -17.62 -7.94
N ALA A 23 -20.74 -18.25 -7.18
CA ALA A 23 -21.45 -17.67 -6.04
C ALA A 23 -20.54 -17.50 -4.82
N ASN A 24 -19.81 -16.38 -4.78
CA ASN A 24 -19.11 -15.83 -3.62
C ASN A 24 -18.27 -16.84 -2.80
N MET A 25 -17.20 -17.35 -3.41
CA MET A 25 -16.31 -18.37 -2.82
C MET A 25 -15.53 -17.80 -1.61
N SER A 26 -16.04 -18.01 -0.39
CA SER A 26 -15.42 -17.47 0.83
C SER A 26 -14.11 -18.19 1.17
N ALA A 27 -13.14 -17.43 1.65
CA ALA A 27 -11.79 -17.93 1.95
C ALA A 27 -11.76 -19.01 3.06
N SER A 28 -12.75 -19.01 3.95
CA SER A 28 -12.92 -20.01 5.00
C SER A 28 -13.40 -21.36 4.47
N SER A 29 -14.37 -21.36 3.56
CA SER A 29 -15.00 -22.57 3.02
C SER A 29 -14.16 -23.27 1.94
N ILE A 30 -13.52 -22.50 1.05
CA ILE A 30 -12.88 -22.98 -0.19
C ILE A 30 -12.04 -24.27 -0.03
N THR A 31 -12.24 -25.20 -0.96
CA THR A 31 -11.49 -26.46 -1.09
C THR A 31 -10.24 -26.32 -1.95
N LEU A 32 -9.34 -27.30 -1.88
CA LEU A 32 -8.12 -27.34 -2.69
C LEU A 32 -8.41 -27.48 -4.20
N SER A 33 -9.56 -28.05 -4.60
CA SER A 33 -9.93 -28.16 -6.02
C SER A 33 -10.35 -26.81 -6.59
N GLU A 34 -11.22 -26.10 -5.88
CA GLU A 34 -11.70 -24.77 -6.24
C GLU A 34 -10.58 -23.73 -6.24
N PHE A 35 -9.68 -23.81 -5.25
CA PHE A 35 -8.48 -22.97 -5.18
C PHE A 35 -7.59 -23.17 -6.41
N ARG A 36 -7.40 -24.41 -6.87
CA ARG A 36 -6.60 -24.73 -8.08
C ARG A 36 -7.29 -24.28 -9.36
N ASP A 37 -8.61 -24.42 -9.46
CA ASP A 37 -9.39 -23.89 -10.59
C ASP A 37 -9.24 -22.36 -10.68
N ALA A 38 -9.47 -21.63 -9.58
CA ALA A 38 -9.27 -20.18 -9.54
C ALA A 38 -7.83 -19.78 -9.89
N LEU A 39 -6.82 -20.48 -9.37
CA LEU A 39 -5.41 -20.23 -9.70
C LEU A 39 -5.12 -20.43 -11.20
N SER A 40 -5.73 -21.45 -11.82
CA SER A 40 -5.56 -21.74 -13.26
C SER A 40 -6.11 -20.65 -14.17
N ARG A 41 -7.11 -19.88 -13.70
CA ARG A 41 -7.75 -18.80 -14.45
C ARG A 41 -6.95 -17.48 -14.41
N TYR A 42 -6.02 -17.33 -13.46
CA TYR A 42 -5.22 -16.11 -13.29
C TYR A 42 -4.48 -15.64 -14.56
N PRO A 43 -3.75 -16.48 -15.34
CA PRO A 43 -3.04 -16.02 -16.54
C PRO A 43 -3.98 -15.51 -17.64
N ALA A 44 -5.16 -16.11 -17.78
CA ALA A 44 -6.17 -15.67 -18.73
C ALA A 44 -6.82 -14.34 -18.28
N LEU A 45 -7.08 -14.19 -16.98
CA LEU A 45 -7.56 -12.94 -16.40
C LEU A 45 -6.57 -11.80 -16.64
N ILE A 46 -5.28 -11.98 -16.29
CA ILE A 46 -4.22 -10.98 -16.52
C ILE A 46 -4.19 -10.54 -17.98
N LYS A 47 -4.18 -11.49 -18.93
CA LYS A 47 -4.18 -11.20 -20.37
C LYS A 47 -5.43 -10.44 -20.86
N SER A 48 -6.58 -10.62 -20.20
CA SER A 48 -7.84 -9.93 -20.55
C SER A 48 -7.98 -8.53 -19.96
N ILE A 49 -7.30 -8.23 -18.85
CA ILE A 49 -7.28 -6.88 -18.25
C ILE A 49 -6.05 -6.06 -18.63
N SER A 50 -5.00 -6.70 -19.17
CA SER A 50 -3.83 -6.03 -19.71
C SER A 50 -4.24 -5.13 -20.88
N LYS A 51 -3.82 -3.87 -20.83
CA LYS A 51 -4.15 -2.86 -21.84
C LYS A 51 -3.06 -2.81 -22.89
N THR A 52 -3.44 -2.47 -24.12
CA THR A 52 -2.50 -2.13 -25.20
C THR A 52 -1.40 -1.20 -24.67
N PRO A 53 -0.11 -1.59 -24.75
CA PRO A 53 0.95 -0.82 -24.11
C PRO A 53 1.00 0.62 -24.64
N THR A 54 1.18 1.57 -23.74
CA THR A 54 1.60 2.91 -24.13
C THR A 54 3.12 2.88 -24.32
N GLU A 55 3.63 3.56 -25.35
CA GLU A 55 5.07 3.60 -25.64
C GLU A 55 5.90 3.90 -24.38
N GLY A 56 6.95 3.11 -24.17
CA GLY A 56 7.84 3.22 -23.00
C GLY A 56 7.29 2.66 -21.69
N LYS A 57 6.12 1.98 -21.67
CA LYS A 57 5.59 1.33 -20.46
C LYS A 57 5.50 -0.19 -20.60
N ALA A 58 5.93 -0.87 -19.55
CA ALA A 58 5.83 -2.32 -19.43
C ALA A 58 4.38 -2.81 -19.44
N THR A 59 4.16 -4.01 -19.97
CA THR A 59 2.85 -4.69 -19.96
C THR A 59 2.49 -5.19 -18.56
N LEU A 60 1.22 -5.56 -18.34
CA LEU A 60 0.85 -6.16 -17.06
C LEU A 60 1.60 -7.47 -16.84
N GLU A 61 1.74 -8.27 -17.89
CA GLU A 61 2.46 -9.55 -17.94
C GLU A 61 3.96 -9.41 -17.64
N GLU A 62 4.61 -8.35 -18.13
CA GLU A 62 6.03 -8.05 -17.85
C GLU A 62 6.26 -7.57 -16.42
N LEU A 63 5.30 -6.83 -15.86
CA LEU A 63 5.30 -6.44 -14.46
C LEU A 63 5.05 -7.67 -13.57
N ASP A 64 4.19 -8.59 -14.00
CA ASP A 64 3.88 -9.85 -13.32
C ASP A 64 5.08 -10.80 -13.27
N ARG A 65 5.73 -10.99 -14.43
CA ARG A 65 7.00 -11.72 -14.53
C ARG A 65 8.04 -11.11 -13.59
N PHE A 66 8.11 -9.79 -13.52
CA PHE A 66 9.04 -9.11 -12.62
C PHE A 66 8.72 -9.39 -11.14
N ARG A 67 7.46 -9.23 -10.72
CA ARG A 67 7.01 -9.49 -9.34
C ARG A 67 7.28 -10.94 -8.90
N TYR A 68 6.95 -11.92 -9.74
CA TYR A 68 6.91 -13.33 -9.35
C TYR A 68 8.15 -14.15 -9.75
N ILE A 69 8.97 -13.69 -10.69
CA ILE A 69 10.14 -14.43 -11.20
C ILE A 69 11.41 -13.59 -11.12
N ASP A 70 11.46 -12.44 -11.82
CA ASP A 70 12.73 -11.73 -12.01
C ASP A 70 13.20 -11.01 -10.73
N ALA A 71 12.29 -10.55 -9.86
CA ALA A 71 12.66 -9.88 -8.59
C ALA A 71 13.00 -10.88 -7.47
N PRO A 72 12.23 -11.97 -7.21
CA PRO A 72 12.63 -12.99 -6.24
C PRO A 72 13.98 -13.63 -6.57
N SER A 73 14.28 -13.90 -7.84
CA SER A 73 15.57 -14.44 -8.29
C SER A 73 16.77 -13.48 -8.12
N ARG A 74 16.53 -12.20 -7.84
CA ARG A 74 17.57 -11.19 -7.51
C ARG A 74 17.69 -10.93 -6.02
N PHE A 75 16.56 -10.87 -5.31
CA PHE A 75 16.46 -10.22 -4.00
C PHE A 75 15.96 -11.14 -2.87
N SER A 76 15.56 -12.39 -3.16
CA SER A 76 15.06 -13.29 -2.12
C SER A 76 16.15 -13.69 -1.12
N LYS A 77 15.77 -13.93 0.14
CA LYS A 77 16.64 -14.45 1.21
C LYS A 77 17.31 -15.78 0.86
N LYS A 78 16.76 -16.55 -0.11
CA LYS A 78 17.33 -17.81 -0.59
C LYS A 78 18.44 -17.65 -1.64
N VAL A 79 18.62 -16.46 -2.22
CA VAL A 79 19.64 -16.23 -3.27
C VAL A 79 20.99 -15.96 -2.62
N VAL A 80 21.95 -16.88 -2.84
CA VAL A 80 23.36 -16.66 -2.46
C VAL A 80 23.90 -15.50 -3.30
N GLY A 81 24.46 -14.48 -2.65
CA GLY A 81 24.86 -13.25 -3.33
C GLY A 81 23.69 -12.42 -3.87
N LYS A 82 22.52 -12.46 -3.21
CA LYS A 82 21.36 -11.61 -3.52
C LYS A 82 21.78 -10.14 -3.68
N LYS A 83 21.22 -9.47 -4.67
CA LYS A 83 21.51 -8.07 -4.97
C LYS A 83 20.84 -7.16 -3.93
N GLU A 84 21.38 -5.96 -3.79
CA GLU A 84 20.70 -4.85 -3.12
C GLU A 84 19.53 -4.36 -4.00
N MET A 85 18.43 -3.90 -3.40
CA MET A 85 17.35 -3.24 -4.14
C MET A 85 17.68 -1.77 -4.38
N TYR A 86 17.31 -1.25 -5.54
CA TYR A 86 17.47 0.15 -5.92
C TYR A 86 16.09 0.81 -6.14
N LEU A 87 16.07 2.14 -6.29
CA LEU A 87 14.86 2.92 -6.55
C LEU A 87 14.08 2.39 -7.76
N ALA A 88 14.79 1.99 -8.83
CA ALA A 88 14.19 1.45 -10.04
C ALA A 88 13.40 0.14 -9.80
N ASP A 89 13.89 -0.74 -8.92
CA ASP A 89 13.20 -1.98 -8.57
C ASP A 89 11.92 -1.69 -7.76
N VAL A 90 12.02 -0.78 -6.77
CA VAL A 90 10.88 -0.37 -5.93
C VAL A 90 9.84 0.42 -6.73
N GLN A 91 10.26 1.21 -7.72
CA GLN A 91 9.36 1.83 -8.70
C GLN A 91 8.64 0.76 -9.54
N LYS A 92 9.35 -0.22 -10.11
CA LYS A 92 8.72 -1.26 -10.93
C LYS A 92 7.75 -2.16 -10.13
N LEU A 93 8.06 -2.46 -8.85
CA LEU A 93 7.12 -3.11 -7.93
C LEU A 93 5.90 -2.22 -7.63
N THR A 94 6.10 -0.90 -7.48
CA THR A 94 5.01 0.07 -7.26
C THR A 94 4.09 0.15 -8.49
N ASP A 95 4.65 0.14 -9.71
CA ASP A 95 3.87 0.17 -10.95
C ASP A 95 3.08 -1.13 -11.16
N TRP A 96 3.67 -2.31 -10.91
CA TRP A 96 2.94 -3.59 -10.88
C TRP A 96 1.72 -3.54 -9.96
N LYS A 97 1.91 -3.06 -8.74
CA LYS A 97 0.87 -2.90 -7.72
C LYS A 97 -0.23 -1.93 -8.13
N LEU A 98 0.12 -0.83 -8.81
CA LEU A 98 -0.82 0.18 -9.29
C LEU A 98 -1.57 -0.23 -10.56
N ALA A 99 -1.06 -1.23 -11.29
CA ALA A 99 -1.73 -1.84 -12.42
C ALA A 99 -2.72 -2.96 -11.98
N HIS A 100 -2.39 -3.70 -10.91
CA HIS A 100 -3.28 -4.69 -10.30
C HIS A 100 -4.42 -4.06 -9.48
N GLY A 101 -4.05 -3.22 -8.51
CA GLY A 101 -4.98 -2.71 -7.50
C GLY A 101 -5.53 -1.32 -7.79
N LYS A 102 -5.97 -0.63 -6.72
CA LYS A 102 -6.52 0.72 -6.81
C LYS A 102 -5.47 1.76 -7.24
N PHE A 103 -5.59 2.25 -8.47
CA PHE A 103 -4.73 3.28 -9.04
C PHE A 103 -4.67 4.57 -8.19
N ARG A 104 -3.45 5.04 -7.91
CA ARG A 104 -3.14 6.18 -7.03
C ARG A 104 -2.07 7.07 -7.70
N PRO A 105 -2.46 8.10 -8.49
CA PRO A 105 -1.53 8.84 -9.36
C PRO A 105 -0.46 9.67 -8.63
N THR A 106 -0.59 9.85 -7.30
CA THR A 106 0.43 10.49 -6.46
C THR A 106 1.53 9.53 -6.02
N LEU A 107 1.29 8.21 -6.00
CA LEU A 107 2.18 7.24 -5.37
C LEU A 107 3.56 7.13 -6.07
N PRO A 108 3.66 7.00 -7.41
CA PRO A 108 4.97 6.97 -8.08
C PRO A 108 5.77 8.26 -7.86
N LYS A 109 5.07 9.42 -7.81
CA LYS A 109 5.66 10.73 -7.55
C LYS A 109 6.13 10.94 -6.11
N LEU A 110 5.81 10.02 -5.19
CA LEU A 110 6.36 9.99 -3.83
C LEU A 110 7.52 9.00 -3.74
N VAL A 111 7.38 7.81 -4.33
CA VAL A 111 8.46 6.80 -4.41
C VAL A 111 9.70 7.37 -5.12
N ALA A 112 9.51 8.12 -6.22
CA ALA A 112 10.57 8.83 -6.94
C ALA A 112 11.19 10.03 -6.20
N LYS A 113 10.97 10.18 -4.88
CA LYS A 113 11.62 11.19 -4.01
C LYS A 113 12.55 10.59 -2.95
N ASN A 114 12.79 9.27 -3.05
CA ASN A 114 13.84 8.58 -2.31
C ASN A 114 15.08 8.49 -3.22
N SER A 115 16.27 8.32 -2.64
CA SER A 115 17.49 8.00 -3.38
C SER A 115 17.80 6.50 -3.26
N ASP A 116 18.75 6.01 -4.05
CA ASP A 116 19.14 4.59 -3.98
C ASP A 116 19.73 4.22 -2.61
N GLU A 117 20.49 5.12 -1.98
CA GLU A 117 21.07 4.90 -0.65
C GLU A 117 19.97 4.69 0.40
N ALA A 118 18.92 5.52 0.38
CA ALA A 118 17.79 5.38 1.31
C ALA A 118 17.01 4.07 1.09
N ILE A 119 16.88 3.61 -0.16
CA ILE A 119 16.25 2.32 -0.49
C ILE A 119 17.11 1.16 0.03
N LYS A 120 18.43 1.22 -0.17
CA LYS A 120 19.40 0.22 0.33
C LYS A 120 19.43 0.15 1.84
N GLU A 121 19.51 1.29 2.53
CA GLU A 121 19.57 1.36 3.99
C GLU A 121 18.28 0.78 4.60
N ALA A 122 17.11 1.25 4.17
CA ALA A 122 15.82 0.78 4.67
C ALA A 122 15.56 -0.71 4.39
N THR A 123 15.94 -1.21 3.21
CA THR A 123 15.77 -2.64 2.89
C THR A 123 16.82 -3.52 3.57
N GLY A 124 18.08 -3.05 3.67
CA GLY A 124 19.16 -3.75 4.36
C GLY A 124 18.90 -3.91 5.86
N ASP A 125 18.48 -2.84 6.54
CA ASP A 125 18.07 -2.87 7.95
C ASP A 125 16.85 -3.78 8.17
N ALA A 126 15.80 -3.63 7.35
CA ALA A 126 14.61 -4.47 7.45
C ALA A 126 14.91 -5.96 7.22
N PHE A 127 15.69 -6.31 6.20
CA PHE A 127 16.04 -7.70 5.90
C PHE A 127 17.00 -8.30 6.95
N SER A 128 17.86 -7.49 7.55
CA SER A 128 18.72 -7.92 8.68
C SER A 128 17.89 -8.16 9.94
N HIS A 129 16.96 -7.26 10.26
CA HIS A 129 15.99 -7.44 11.34
C HIS A 129 15.12 -8.68 11.13
N TYR A 130 14.61 -8.90 9.91
CA TYR A 130 13.80 -10.06 9.57
C TYR A 130 14.56 -11.39 9.65
N ALA A 131 15.86 -11.39 9.35
CA ALA A 131 16.70 -12.57 9.48
C ALA A 131 16.92 -13.00 10.95
N GLY A 132 16.99 -12.04 11.89
CA GLY A 132 17.05 -12.33 13.33
C GLY A 132 15.68 -12.53 13.99
N ASN A 133 14.66 -11.81 13.53
CA ASN A 133 13.34 -11.69 14.16
C ASN A 133 12.22 -12.02 13.17
N SER A 134 12.23 -13.20 12.55
CA SER A 134 11.31 -13.56 11.46
C SER A 134 9.82 -13.59 11.83
N THR A 135 9.51 -13.55 13.14
CA THR A 135 8.15 -13.39 13.68
C THR A 135 7.70 -11.93 13.76
N ASP A 136 8.62 -10.97 13.89
CA ASP A 136 8.32 -9.52 13.92
C ASP A 136 8.24 -8.94 12.50
N ILE A 137 7.25 -9.43 11.76
CA ILE A 137 6.92 -8.89 10.43
C ILE A 137 6.44 -7.43 10.58
N SER A 138 5.74 -7.13 11.67
CA SER A 138 5.21 -5.80 12.02
C SER A 138 6.33 -4.73 12.10
N GLY A 139 7.40 -4.99 12.86
CA GLY A 139 8.59 -4.12 12.92
C GLY A 139 9.45 -4.16 11.66
N THR A 140 9.52 -5.30 10.97
CA THR A 140 10.15 -5.38 9.63
C THR A 140 9.48 -4.42 8.63
N LEU A 141 8.13 -4.33 8.63
CA LEU A 141 7.42 -3.40 7.76
C LEU A 141 7.69 -1.94 8.12
N LYS A 142 7.88 -1.61 9.40
CA LYS A 142 8.23 -0.23 9.84
C LYS A 142 9.58 0.20 9.29
N LYS A 143 10.61 -0.65 9.43
CA LYS A 143 11.97 -0.39 8.91
C LYS A 143 11.99 -0.07 7.41
N ILE A 144 11.06 -0.64 6.63
CA ILE A 144 10.86 -0.28 5.21
C ILE A 144 9.98 0.97 5.04
N SER A 145 8.88 1.12 5.78
CA SER A 145 7.83 2.12 5.49
C SER A 145 7.96 3.48 6.18
N GLU A 146 8.68 3.57 7.28
CA GLU A 146 8.90 4.83 8.01
C GLU A 146 9.95 5.74 7.34
N PRO A 147 11.11 5.26 6.84
CA PRO A 147 12.08 6.13 6.16
C PRO A 147 11.72 6.47 4.70
N LEU A 148 10.89 5.65 4.02
CA LEU A 148 10.68 5.73 2.57
C LEU A 148 9.39 6.46 2.16
N LYS A 149 9.54 7.59 1.47
CA LYS A 149 8.43 8.40 0.96
C LYS A 149 7.60 7.60 -0.04
N GLY A 150 6.29 7.50 0.21
CA GLY A 150 5.35 6.77 -0.64
C GLY A 150 5.33 5.26 -0.43
N VAL A 151 6.13 4.71 0.49
CA VAL A 151 6.17 3.27 0.77
C VAL A 151 5.39 3.00 2.07
N GLY A 152 4.06 2.92 2.00
CA GLY A 152 3.26 2.52 3.17
C GLY A 152 3.41 1.02 3.50
N PRO A 153 2.76 0.52 4.58
CA PRO A 153 2.79 -0.91 4.97
C PRO A 153 2.45 -1.87 3.82
N ALA A 154 1.54 -1.47 2.93
CA ALA A 154 1.20 -2.27 1.75
C ALA A 154 2.27 -2.28 0.64
N THR A 155 3.24 -1.37 0.64
CA THR A 155 4.38 -1.41 -0.30
C THR A 155 5.60 -2.03 0.39
N ALA A 156 5.76 -1.84 1.70
CA ALA A 156 6.72 -2.59 2.51
C ALA A 156 6.47 -4.11 2.47
N SER A 157 5.23 -4.55 2.64
CA SER A 157 4.88 -5.98 2.51
C SER A 157 5.09 -6.54 1.10
N LEU A 158 4.98 -5.71 0.06
CA LEU A 158 5.33 -6.12 -1.31
C LEU A 158 6.83 -6.37 -1.46
N ILE A 159 7.66 -5.48 -0.92
CA ILE A 159 9.12 -5.62 -0.88
C ILE A 159 9.51 -6.86 -0.07
N LEU A 160 8.89 -7.09 1.08
CA LEU A 160 9.16 -8.25 1.92
C LEU A 160 8.65 -9.56 1.30
N ALA A 161 7.52 -9.56 0.58
CA ALA A 161 7.01 -10.72 -0.18
C ALA A 161 7.81 -11.00 -1.48
N VAL A 162 8.75 -10.13 -1.87
CA VAL A 162 9.81 -10.42 -2.85
C VAL A 162 11.04 -11.01 -2.15
N HIS A 163 11.32 -10.57 -0.92
CA HIS A 163 12.41 -11.13 -0.11
C HIS A 163 12.12 -12.56 0.36
N ASP A 164 10.90 -12.83 0.81
CA ASP A 164 10.45 -14.13 1.30
C ASP A 164 9.12 -14.56 0.64
N PRO A 165 9.18 -15.01 -0.64
CA PRO A 165 8.01 -15.38 -1.42
C PRO A 165 7.29 -16.66 -0.95
N GLU A 166 7.79 -17.32 0.10
CA GLU A 166 7.22 -18.55 0.66
C GLU A 166 6.44 -18.32 1.96
N HIS A 167 6.77 -17.27 2.72
CA HIS A 167 6.24 -17.05 4.07
C HIS A 167 5.47 -15.73 4.22
N VAL A 168 5.70 -14.75 3.33
CA VAL A 168 5.12 -13.40 3.45
C VAL A 168 4.15 -13.11 2.31
N ILE A 169 2.91 -12.75 2.66
CA ILE A 169 1.88 -12.30 1.71
C ILE A 169 1.98 -10.80 1.45
N PHE A 170 1.77 -10.37 0.20
CA PHE A 170 1.60 -8.96 -0.14
C PHE A 170 0.17 -8.45 0.21
N PHE A 171 0.11 -7.27 0.83
CA PHE A 171 -1.14 -6.56 1.15
C PHE A 171 -1.77 -5.91 -0.11
N SER A 172 -2.45 -6.71 -0.93
CA SER A 172 -3.37 -6.24 -1.97
C SER A 172 -4.76 -5.88 -1.41
N ASP A 173 -5.50 -5.03 -2.14
CA ASP A 173 -6.90 -4.73 -1.81
C ASP A 173 -7.76 -6.01 -1.94
N GLU A 174 -7.41 -6.86 -2.90
CA GLU A 174 -8.06 -8.11 -3.24
C GLU A 174 -7.85 -9.19 -2.15
N ALA A 175 -6.61 -9.43 -1.71
CA ALA A 175 -6.33 -10.37 -0.61
C ALA A 175 -7.00 -9.94 0.69
N TYR A 176 -6.96 -8.65 1.03
CA TYR A 176 -7.66 -8.15 2.21
C TYR A 176 -9.18 -8.33 2.12
N ARG A 177 -9.78 -8.06 0.95
CA ARG A 177 -11.23 -8.25 0.79
C ARG A 177 -11.65 -9.71 0.83
N TRP A 178 -10.89 -10.60 0.19
CA TRP A 178 -11.21 -12.03 0.16
C TRP A 178 -11.00 -12.69 1.54
N LEU A 179 -9.87 -12.42 2.19
CA LEU A 179 -9.49 -13.06 3.46
C LEU A 179 -10.13 -12.38 4.67
N CYS A 180 -10.12 -11.04 4.74
CA CYS A 180 -10.52 -10.32 5.94
C CYS A 180 -11.98 -9.86 5.94
N ALA A 181 -12.69 -9.91 4.80
CA ALA A 181 -14.03 -9.34 4.65
C ALA A 181 -14.97 -10.11 3.70
N ASP A 182 -14.76 -11.42 3.53
CA ASP A 182 -15.66 -12.35 2.82
C ASP A 182 -16.08 -11.90 1.40
N GLY A 183 -15.14 -11.28 0.67
CA GLY A 183 -15.32 -10.75 -0.69
C GLY A 183 -15.87 -9.31 -0.75
N GLY A 184 -16.39 -8.81 0.38
CA GLY A 184 -17.10 -7.55 0.52
C GLY A 184 -16.31 -6.28 0.22
N LYS A 185 -17.00 -5.13 0.27
CA LYS A 185 -16.41 -3.81 0.06
C LYS A 185 -15.94 -3.20 1.39
N SER A 186 -14.64 -3.29 1.66
CA SER A 186 -14.04 -2.77 2.90
C SER A 186 -13.27 -1.46 2.70
N SER A 187 -13.33 -0.59 3.71
CA SER A 187 -12.57 0.67 3.76
C SER A 187 -11.18 0.42 4.34
N ILE A 188 -10.27 -0.12 3.51
CA ILE A 188 -8.89 -0.45 3.87
C ILE A 188 -8.12 0.84 4.20
N LYS A 189 -7.51 0.90 5.39
CA LYS A 189 -6.73 2.05 5.87
C LYS A 189 -5.23 1.91 5.57
N TYR A 190 -4.78 0.71 5.19
CA TYR A 190 -3.37 0.35 4.90
C TYR A 190 -2.45 0.48 6.11
N SER A 191 -3.00 0.24 7.29
CA SER A 191 -2.28 0.19 8.56
C SER A 191 -1.57 -1.15 8.77
N ILE A 192 -0.58 -1.18 9.67
CA ILE A 192 0.17 -2.39 10.00
C ILE A 192 -0.77 -3.43 10.66
N LYS A 193 -1.70 -3.02 11.51
CA LYS A 193 -2.67 -3.93 12.14
C LYS A 193 -3.57 -4.68 11.13
N GLU A 194 -3.98 -4.01 10.05
CA GLU A 194 -4.73 -4.66 8.96
C GLU A 194 -3.84 -5.65 8.18
N PHE A 195 -2.53 -5.38 8.08
CA PHE A 195 -1.57 -6.34 7.54
C PHE A 195 -1.38 -7.55 8.45
N ASP A 196 -1.24 -7.36 9.77
CA ASP A 196 -1.08 -8.46 10.73
C ASP A 196 -2.31 -9.42 10.64
N GLU A 197 -3.53 -8.87 10.62
CA GLU A 197 -4.77 -9.65 10.43
C GLU A 197 -4.79 -10.42 9.10
N LEU A 198 -4.41 -9.76 8.00
CA LEU A 198 -4.30 -10.38 6.68
C LEU A 198 -3.28 -11.51 6.67
N HIS A 199 -2.12 -11.30 7.31
CA HIS A 199 -1.04 -12.26 7.34
C HIS A 199 -1.39 -13.51 8.16
N ASP A 200 -2.14 -13.37 9.25
CA ASP A 200 -2.57 -14.51 10.06
C ASP A 200 -3.71 -15.30 9.38
N LYS A 201 -4.64 -14.61 8.70
CA LYS A 201 -5.65 -15.28 7.86
C LYS A 201 -5.03 -15.98 6.65
N ALA A 202 -3.97 -15.40 6.06
CA ALA A 202 -3.20 -16.04 4.99
C ALA A 202 -2.46 -17.30 5.49
N LYS A 203 -1.74 -17.23 6.63
CA LYS A 203 -1.09 -18.38 7.27
C LYS A 203 -2.07 -19.55 7.46
N ALA A 204 -3.28 -19.27 7.95
CA ALA A 204 -4.29 -20.30 8.19
C ALA A 204 -4.69 -21.06 6.91
N ILE A 205 -4.84 -20.35 5.79
CA ILE A 205 -5.21 -20.96 4.49
C ILE A 205 -4.02 -21.66 3.84
N MET A 206 -2.82 -21.07 3.92
CA MET A 206 -1.57 -21.71 3.49
C MET A 206 -1.36 -23.04 4.21
N ALA A 207 -1.64 -23.12 5.51
CA ALA A 207 -1.60 -24.35 6.29
C ALA A 207 -2.74 -25.33 5.93
N LYS A 208 -3.99 -24.85 5.80
CA LYS A 208 -5.18 -25.66 5.42
C LYS A 208 -4.98 -26.36 4.07
N LEU A 209 -4.47 -25.63 3.07
CA LEU A 209 -4.44 -26.08 1.66
C LEU A 209 -3.05 -26.50 1.17
N LYS A 210 -1.98 -26.22 1.92
CA LYS A 210 -0.57 -26.44 1.54
C LYS A 210 -0.19 -25.70 0.25
N VAL A 211 -0.42 -24.38 0.25
CA VAL A 211 -0.24 -23.46 -0.89
C VAL A 211 0.68 -22.28 -0.53
N SER A 212 1.30 -21.64 -1.52
CA SER A 212 2.20 -20.50 -1.29
C SER A 212 1.41 -19.18 -1.08
N PRO A 213 2.00 -18.14 -0.46
CA PRO A 213 1.33 -16.84 -0.34
C PRO A 213 1.11 -16.19 -1.73
N ILE A 214 1.99 -16.49 -2.71
CA ILE A 214 1.83 -16.06 -4.11
C ILE A 214 0.57 -16.67 -4.74
N ASP A 215 0.25 -17.93 -4.45
CA ASP A 215 -0.98 -18.55 -4.95
C ASP A 215 -2.22 -17.94 -4.29
N VAL A 216 -2.14 -17.64 -2.98
CA VAL A 216 -3.19 -16.94 -2.22
C VAL A 216 -3.43 -15.52 -2.78
N GLU A 217 -2.38 -14.77 -3.11
CA GLU A 217 -2.47 -13.47 -3.81
C GLU A 217 -3.23 -13.59 -5.13
N LYS A 218 -2.90 -14.60 -5.95
CA LYS A 218 -3.49 -14.82 -7.29
C LYS A 218 -4.93 -15.29 -7.23
N VAL A 219 -5.25 -16.24 -6.34
CA VAL A 219 -6.62 -16.73 -6.13
C VAL A 219 -7.52 -15.62 -5.59
N ALA A 220 -7.03 -14.82 -4.63
CA ALA A 220 -7.75 -13.64 -4.16
C ALA A 220 -8.03 -12.65 -5.29
N PHE A 221 -7.04 -12.39 -6.15
CA PHE A 221 -7.20 -11.51 -7.30
C PHE A 221 -8.28 -12.01 -8.26
N VAL A 222 -8.25 -13.30 -8.64
CA VAL A 222 -9.26 -13.90 -9.52
C VAL A 222 -10.65 -13.81 -8.92
N ILE A 223 -10.84 -14.30 -7.69
CA ILE A 223 -12.16 -14.34 -7.03
C ILE A 223 -12.73 -12.93 -6.87
N ILE A 224 -11.91 -11.93 -6.55
CA ILE A 224 -12.37 -10.54 -6.40
C ILE A 224 -12.66 -9.86 -7.74
N LYS A 225 -11.86 -10.09 -8.78
CA LYS A 225 -12.08 -9.43 -10.09
C LYS A 225 -13.24 -10.01 -10.88
N GLU A 226 -13.50 -11.31 -10.79
CA GLU A 226 -14.67 -11.92 -11.43
C GLU A 226 -15.99 -11.53 -10.75
N ASN A 227 -15.96 -11.31 -9.42
CA ASN A 227 -17.12 -10.84 -8.64
C ASN A 227 -17.22 -9.31 -8.56
N GLU A 228 -16.30 -8.55 -9.19
CA GLU A 228 -16.42 -7.10 -9.32
C GLU A 228 -17.44 -6.76 -10.44
N PRO A 229 -18.56 -6.07 -10.13
CA PRO A 229 -19.56 -5.77 -11.15
C PRO A 229 -18.96 -4.86 -12.23
N VAL A 230 -18.98 -5.35 -13.48
CA VAL A 230 -18.36 -4.70 -14.63
C VAL A 230 -18.72 -3.21 -14.67
N HIS A 231 -17.70 -2.36 -14.59
CA HIS A 231 -17.90 -0.91 -14.62
C HIS A 231 -18.29 -0.45 -16.02
N VAL A 232 -19.59 -0.52 -16.34
CA VAL A 232 -20.17 0.16 -17.49
C VAL A 232 -19.90 1.66 -17.33
N PRO A 233 -19.08 2.28 -18.19
CA PRO A 233 -18.79 3.71 -18.07
C PRO A 233 -20.10 4.47 -18.27
N LYS A 234 -20.48 5.31 -17.30
CA LYS A 234 -21.64 6.20 -17.48
C LYS A 234 -21.41 7.01 -18.76
N PRO A 235 -22.40 7.08 -19.69
CA PRO A 235 -22.22 7.79 -20.94
C PRO A 235 -21.78 9.23 -20.65
N LYS A 236 -20.72 9.69 -21.32
CA LYS A 236 -20.23 11.07 -21.16
C LYS A 236 -21.42 12.00 -21.41
N PRO A 237 -21.75 12.93 -20.50
CA PRO A 237 -22.86 13.85 -20.72
C PRO A 237 -22.60 14.61 -22.02
N VAL A 238 -23.58 14.54 -22.94
CA VAL A 238 -23.45 15.12 -24.28
C VAL A 238 -23.08 16.60 -24.14
N PRO A 239 -22.06 17.11 -24.85
CA PRO A 239 -21.74 18.54 -24.83
C PRO A 239 -23.00 19.33 -25.19
N SER A 240 -23.51 20.14 -24.25
CA SER A 240 -24.91 20.60 -24.26
C SER A 240 -25.23 21.68 -25.30
N GLY A 241 -24.37 21.89 -26.30
CA GLY A 241 -24.41 22.94 -27.32
C GLY A 241 -24.22 24.36 -26.78
N ARG A 242 -24.53 24.60 -25.50
CA ARG A 242 -24.54 25.90 -24.85
C ARG A 242 -23.10 26.38 -24.59
N PRO A 243 -22.73 27.60 -25.03
CA PRO A 243 -21.45 28.21 -24.67
C PRO A 243 -21.21 28.23 -23.15
N ARG A 244 -19.95 28.04 -22.72
CA ARG A 244 -19.55 28.20 -21.32
C ARG A 244 -19.47 29.69 -20.94
N GLY A 245 -20.63 30.30 -20.80
CA GLY A 245 -20.79 31.68 -20.34
C GLY A 245 -22.22 32.17 -20.54
N ARG A 246 -22.67 33.09 -19.70
CA ARG A 246 -23.83 33.94 -20.04
C ARG A 246 -23.40 34.81 -21.24
N PRO A 247 -24.20 34.95 -22.31
CA PRO A 247 -23.91 35.92 -23.37
C PRO A 247 -23.67 37.32 -22.78
N PRO A 248 -22.72 38.09 -23.32
CA PRO A 248 -22.57 39.49 -22.92
C PRO A 248 -23.88 40.23 -23.23
N LEU A 249 -24.29 41.12 -22.31
CA LEU A 249 -25.44 41.99 -22.56
C LEU A 249 -25.09 43.00 -23.68
N PRO A 250 -26.08 43.43 -24.48
CA PRO A 250 -25.92 44.56 -25.42
C PRO A 250 -25.29 45.79 -24.75
N GLU A 251 -24.54 46.60 -25.51
CA GLU A 251 -23.86 47.80 -24.99
C GLU A 251 -24.83 48.73 -24.24
N ASP A 252 -26.00 48.94 -24.83
CA ASP A 252 -27.17 49.68 -24.34
C ASP A 252 -27.75 49.17 -23.01
N GLN A 253 -27.38 47.96 -22.56
CA GLN A 253 -27.76 47.41 -21.25
C GLN A 253 -26.59 47.31 -20.26
N LYS A 254 -25.38 47.73 -20.64
CA LYS A 254 -24.22 47.78 -19.73
C LYS A 254 -24.30 49.03 -18.86
N LYS A 255 -24.40 48.85 -17.54
CA LYS A 255 -24.31 49.96 -16.58
C LYS A 255 -22.93 50.63 -16.70
N PRO A 256 -22.85 51.98 -16.68
CA PRO A 256 -21.59 52.69 -16.91
C PRO A 256 -20.54 52.34 -15.87
N VAL A 257 -19.31 52.07 -16.34
CA VAL A 257 -18.17 51.71 -15.49
C VAL A 257 -17.68 52.96 -14.78
N LYS A 258 -17.79 52.99 -13.44
CA LYS A 258 -17.16 54.05 -12.64
C LYS A 258 -15.62 53.95 -12.78
N PRO A 259 -14.90 55.07 -12.96
CA PRO A 259 -13.45 55.05 -13.16
C PRO A 259 -12.74 54.41 -11.97
N SER A 260 -11.83 53.48 -12.26
CA SER A 260 -11.10 52.73 -11.23
C SER A 260 -9.90 53.53 -10.71
N VAL A 261 -9.95 53.93 -9.44
CA VAL A 261 -8.79 54.50 -8.73
C VAL A 261 -7.66 53.46 -8.70
N PRO A 262 -6.44 53.78 -9.17
CA PRO A 262 -5.32 52.84 -9.15
C PRO A 262 -4.95 52.38 -7.71
N GLY A 263 -4.60 51.10 -7.56
CA GLY A 263 -3.94 50.58 -6.34
C GLY A 263 -4.65 49.43 -5.61
N ARG A 264 -5.96 49.18 -5.81
CA ARG A 264 -6.67 48.10 -5.10
C ARG A 264 -6.47 46.73 -5.76
N LYS A 265 -5.65 45.87 -5.16
CA LYS A 265 -5.47 44.46 -5.58
C LYS A 265 -6.80 43.68 -5.48
N ARG A 266 -7.01 42.73 -6.41
CA ARG A 266 -8.20 41.84 -6.42
C ARG A 266 -8.29 41.03 -5.12
N GLY A 267 -9.34 41.29 -4.34
CA GLY A 267 -9.66 40.57 -3.12
C GLY A 267 -11.15 40.70 -2.77
N ARG A 268 -11.68 39.67 -2.11
CA ARG A 268 -13.07 39.48 -1.62
C ARG A 268 -13.85 40.78 -1.34
N PRO A 269 -15.09 40.95 -1.88
CA PRO A 269 -15.92 42.11 -1.55
C PRO A 269 -16.21 42.21 -0.04
N PRO A 270 -16.12 43.41 0.57
CA PRO A 270 -16.72 43.68 1.87
C PRO A 270 -18.24 43.57 1.77
N GLY A 271 -18.89 42.92 2.75
CA GLY A 271 -20.34 42.96 2.87
C GLY A 271 -20.79 44.25 3.54
N THR A 272 -21.85 44.88 3.03
CA THR A 272 -22.47 46.07 3.63
C THR A 272 -23.99 46.04 3.49
N ALA A 273 -24.68 45.93 4.61
CA ALA A 273 -26.06 46.40 4.79
C ALA A 273 -26.11 47.05 6.18
N THR A 274 -26.15 48.37 6.22
CA THR A 274 -26.01 49.17 7.44
C THR A 274 -27.36 49.72 7.89
N LYS A 275 -27.64 49.63 9.19
CA LYS A 275 -28.59 50.44 10.00
C LYS A 275 -28.40 50.00 11.46
N GLU A 276 -28.47 50.85 12.49
CA GLU A 276 -28.66 52.31 12.55
C GLU A 276 -27.81 52.84 13.75
N ALA A 277 -27.67 54.15 13.95
CA ALA A 277 -26.61 54.70 14.84
C ALA A 277 -27.11 55.26 16.19
N ALA A 278 -26.37 54.96 17.27
CA ALA A 278 -26.38 55.68 18.55
C ALA A 278 -24.96 55.63 19.19
N PRO A 279 -24.51 56.62 20.01
CA PRO A 279 -23.12 57.08 19.86
C PRO A 279 -22.26 57.22 21.15
N LYS A 280 -20.97 57.55 20.91
CA LYS A 280 -19.94 58.15 21.81
C LYS A 280 -18.99 57.23 22.62
N THR A 281 -17.82 56.96 22.03
CA THR A 281 -16.45 57.46 22.42
C THR A 281 -16.06 57.71 23.91
N PRO A 282 -14.75 57.66 24.30
CA PRO A 282 -13.52 57.26 23.56
C PRO A 282 -12.50 56.39 24.37
N ASN A 283 -11.30 56.20 23.79
CA ASN A 283 -10.00 55.83 24.39
C ASN A 283 -9.78 54.39 24.92
N GLY A 284 -8.52 53.93 24.81
CA GLY A 284 -8.07 52.60 25.26
C GLY A 284 -7.00 51.96 24.37
N THR A 285 -5.77 52.46 24.41
CA THR A 285 -4.62 51.89 23.67
C THR A 285 -4.06 50.63 24.33
N ALA A 286 -3.89 49.53 23.57
CA ALA A 286 -2.87 48.52 23.85
C ALA A 286 -2.60 47.59 22.65
N LYS A 287 -1.33 47.39 22.30
CA LYS A 287 -0.88 46.17 21.61
C LYS A 287 -0.66 45.09 22.67
N ARG A 288 -1.04 43.83 22.40
CA ARG A 288 -0.35 42.63 22.90
C ARG A 288 -0.56 41.49 21.88
N GLY A 289 0.40 40.62 21.62
CA GLY A 289 1.69 40.44 22.29
C GLY A 289 1.69 39.18 23.15
N ARG A 290 2.21 38.11 22.55
CA ARG A 290 2.45 36.77 23.13
C ARG A 290 3.03 36.83 24.55
N PRO A 291 2.46 36.08 25.52
CA PRO A 291 3.17 35.71 26.75
C PRO A 291 3.87 34.35 26.62
N ALA A 292 4.89 34.14 27.45
CA ALA A 292 5.46 32.84 27.80
C ALA A 292 5.99 32.91 29.24
N ALA A 293 6.11 31.76 29.91
CA ALA A 293 6.89 31.48 31.12
C ALA A 293 6.46 32.06 32.51
N ALA A 294 6.13 31.12 33.42
CA ALA A 294 6.84 30.81 34.68
C ALA A 294 6.48 31.45 36.06
N LYS A 295 7.02 30.79 37.12
CA LYS A 295 6.89 30.96 38.59
C LYS A 295 5.52 30.54 39.18
N VAL A 296 5.35 30.10 40.45
CA VAL A 296 6.11 30.08 41.75
C VAL A 296 5.90 28.68 42.40
N GLU A 297 6.71 27.99 43.23
CA GLU A 297 7.79 28.26 44.23
C GLU A 297 7.27 28.72 45.62
N GLU A 298 7.52 28.07 46.78
CA GLU A 298 8.10 26.73 47.10
C GLU A 298 7.21 25.91 48.11
N THR A 299 7.50 25.43 49.34
CA THR A 299 8.67 25.41 50.28
C THR A 299 8.51 24.32 51.38
N GLU A 300 9.60 23.63 51.81
CA GLU A 300 9.84 22.86 53.08
C GLU A 300 8.86 21.73 53.59
N ALA A 301 9.26 20.74 54.42
CA ALA A 301 10.50 20.50 55.21
C ALA A 301 10.97 19.02 55.26
N THR A 302 12.24 18.83 55.63
CA THR A 302 13.03 17.58 55.87
C THR A 302 13.00 17.17 57.38
N PRO A 303 13.61 16.05 57.93
CA PRO A 303 14.95 15.52 57.58
C PRO A 303 15.46 14.07 57.94
N LYS A 304 16.58 13.69 57.27
CA LYS A 304 17.75 12.90 57.79
C LYS A 304 17.55 11.38 58.13
N SER A 305 18.57 10.51 58.13
CA SER A 305 20.01 10.61 57.76
C SER A 305 20.70 9.24 57.56
N GLY A 306 21.46 9.08 56.45
CA GLY A 306 22.89 8.63 56.46
C GLY A 306 23.23 7.13 56.63
N ASN A 307 24.50 6.67 56.52
CA ASN A 307 25.76 7.34 56.11
C ASN A 307 26.93 6.31 55.90
N LYS A 308 27.84 6.50 54.91
CA LYS A 308 29.25 5.99 54.87
C LYS A 308 29.50 4.45 54.88
N ARG A 309 30.69 3.87 54.56
CA ARG A 309 31.86 4.18 53.66
C ARG A 309 32.82 2.95 53.64
N LYS A 310 33.82 2.95 52.74
CA LYS A 310 35.07 2.11 52.72
C LYS A 310 34.89 0.59 52.49
N ALA A 311 35.94 -0.21 52.22
CA ALA A 311 37.15 -0.02 51.37
C ALA A 311 38.01 -1.32 51.36
N ASP A 312 38.74 -1.51 50.25
CA ASP A 312 40.06 -2.17 50.13
C ASP A 312 40.27 -3.71 50.13
N ASP A 313 41.45 -4.02 49.57
CA ASP A 313 42.31 -5.22 49.65
C ASP A 313 42.09 -6.46 48.75
N THR A 314 43.20 -7.17 48.48
CA THR A 314 43.38 -8.34 47.59
C THR A 314 44.22 -9.40 48.31
N PRO A 315 44.13 -10.70 47.98
CA PRO A 315 45.37 -11.34 47.50
C PRO A 315 45.24 -12.51 46.49
N ALA A 316 46.18 -12.52 45.55
CA ALA A 316 47.03 -13.64 45.09
C ALA A 316 46.52 -15.08 44.79
N THR A 317 47.20 -15.66 43.78
CA THR A 317 47.52 -17.09 43.58
C THR A 317 46.45 -18.13 43.20
N GLY A 318 46.55 -18.62 41.95
CA GLY A 318 46.11 -19.95 41.51
C GLY A 318 46.95 -20.41 40.31
N ARG A 319 47.61 -21.58 40.37
CA ARG A 319 48.63 -22.00 39.37
C ARG A 319 48.67 -23.50 39.09
N THR A 320 47.96 -23.95 38.04
CA THR A 320 48.01 -25.31 37.47
C THR A 320 48.05 -25.20 35.93
N LYS A 321 49.14 -25.48 35.21
CA LYS A 321 49.89 -26.72 34.92
C LYS A 321 49.13 -27.81 34.13
N LYS A 322 49.48 -27.89 32.84
CA LYS A 322 49.74 -29.08 31.99
C LYS A 322 48.71 -30.25 31.92
N ALA A 323 48.05 -30.34 30.77
CA ALA A 323 48.13 -31.43 29.77
C ALA A 323 47.60 -30.85 28.43
N LYS A 324 47.99 -31.21 27.20
CA LYS A 324 48.88 -32.24 26.62
C LYS A 324 48.42 -33.71 26.67
N ALA A 325 47.26 -33.96 26.08
CA ALA A 325 47.10 -35.01 25.06
C ALA A 325 46.51 -34.33 23.82
#